data_AF-A0A442FKW8-F1
#
_entry.id   AF-A0A442FKW8-F1
#
_cell.length_a   1.000
_cell.length_b   1.000
_cell.length_c   1.000
_cell.angle_alpha   90.00
_cell.angle_beta   90.00
_cell.angle_gamma   90.00
#
_symmetry.space_group_name_H-M   'P 1'
#
loop_
_entity.id
_entity.type
_entity.pdbx_description
1 polymer ?
#
loop_
_entity_poly.entity_id
_entity_poly.type
_entity_poly.pdbx_seq_one_letter_code
_entity_poly.pdbx_strand_id
1 'polypeptide(L)'
;PGKGGWHFITLPTDVAARIKAAMAGLARPWGSLGVTAVIGKTKWTTSLFPHKTTGSLLLPVKASVRQSERLKAGDAPIVTIEIAL
;
A
#
# COMPACT_ATOMS: atom_id res chain seq x y z
N PRO A 1 -4.70 0.55 -18.99
CA PRO A 1 -5.49 -0.16 -17.95
C PRO A 1 -6.98 0.24 -18.03
N GLY A 2 -7.88 -0.73 -18.21
CA GLY A 2 -9.32 -0.50 -18.45
C GLY A 2 -10.12 -0.06 -17.21
N LYS A 3 -11.41 0.28 -17.41
CA LYS A 3 -12.38 0.62 -16.35
C LYS A 3 -12.52 -0.57 -15.38
N GLY A 4 -11.71 -0.60 -14.32
CA GLY A 4 -11.67 -1.71 -13.35
C GLY A 4 -10.28 -2.26 -13.06
N GLY A 5 -9.23 -1.72 -13.70
CA GLY A 5 -7.85 -2.11 -13.39
C GLY A 5 -7.46 -1.85 -11.93
N TRP A 6 -6.64 -2.75 -11.38
CA TRP A 6 -5.99 -2.54 -10.10
C TRP A 6 -5.01 -1.38 -10.20
N HIS A 7 -5.01 -0.51 -9.18
CA HIS A 7 -4.02 0.54 -9.02
C HIS A 7 -3.20 0.27 -7.76
N PHE A 8 -1.89 0.46 -7.88
CA PHE A 8 -0.95 0.25 -6.80
C PHE A 8 -0.07 1.49 -6.63
N ILE A 9 0.27 1.78 -5.38
CA ILE A 9 1.37 2.67 -5.03
C ILE A 9 2.55 1.78 -4.67
N THR A 10 3.69 1.99 -5.33
CA THR A 10 4.95 1.36 -4.92
C THR A 10 5.56 2.22 -3.82
N LEU A 11 5.83 1.62 -2.66
CA LEU A 11 6.44 2.36 -1.56
C LEU A 11 7.91 2.65 -1.89
N PRO A 12 8.49 3.73 -1.34
CA PRO A 12 9.94 3.88 -1.28
C PRO A 12 10.60 2.66 -0.61
N THR A 13 11.75 2.24 -1.12
CA THR A 13 12.41 0.99 -0.70
C THR A 13 12.87 1.03 0.75
N ASP A 14 13.32 2.19 1.23
CA ASP A 14 13.70 2.46 2.61
C ASP A 14 12.50 2.30 3.57
N VAL A 15 11.35 2.85 3.20
CA VAL A 15 10.10 2.70 3.95
C VAL A 15 9.64 1.24 3.94
N ALA A 16 9.69 0.57 2.79
CA ALA A 16 9.34 -0.84 2.67
C ALA A 16 10.24 -1.73 3.55
N ALA A 17 11.54 -1.46 3.61
CA ALA A 17 12.47 -2.19 4.45
C ALA A 17 12.15 -2.00 5.95
N ARG A 18 11.86 -0.77 6.38
CA ARG A 18 11.46 -0.47 7.76
C ARG A 18 10.17 -1.20 8.16
N ILE A 19 9.16 -1.21 7.28
CA ILE A 19 7.90 -1.92 7.54
C ILE A 19 8.14 -3.43 7.63
N LYS A 20 8.91 -4.02 6.72
CA LYS A 20 9.25 -5.45 6.74
C LYS A 20 9.99 -5.85 8.03
N ALA A 21 10.92 -5.01 8.48
CA ALA A 21 11.64 -5.24 9.73
C ALA A 21 10.72 -5.14 10.95
N ALA A 22 9.89 -4.11 11.03
CA ALA A 22 8.95 -3.91 12.14
C ALA A 22 7.89 -5.02 12.24
N MET A 23 7.46 -5.57 11.10
CA MET A 23 6.45 -6.62 11.03
C MET A 23 7.04 -8.01 10.77
N ALA A 24 8.33 -8.21 11.06
CA ALA A 24 8.98 -9.50 10.92
C ALA A 24 8.25 -10.54 11.79
N GLY A 25 7.90 -11.69 11.19
CA GLY A 25 7.13 -12.74 11.88
C GLY A 25 5.61 -12.53 11.88
N LEU A 26 5.11 -11.35 11.50
CA LEU A 26 3.67 -11.06 11.36
C LEU A 26 3.16 -11.20 9.91
N ALA A 27 4.04 -11.63 9.00
CA ALA A 27 3.69 -11.82 7.59
C ALA A 27 2.69 -12.96 7.43
N ARG A 28 1.61 -12.67 6.69
CA ARG A 28 0.58 -13.64 6.29
C ARG A 28 1.08 -14.50 5.13
N PRO A 29 0.36 -15.58 4.74
CA PRO A 29 0.67 -16.33 3.53
C PRO A 29 0.92 -15.38 2.34
N TRP A 30 1.88 -15.75 1.49
CA TRP A 30 2.36 -14.94 0.36
C TRP A 30 3.16 -13.69 0.73
N GLY A 31 3.58 -13.56 2.00
CA GLY A 31 4.42 -12.45 2.48
C GLY A 31 3.66 -11.12 2.57
N SER A 32 2.33 -11.16 2.61
CA SER A 32 1.51 -9.96 2.72
C SER A 32 1.47 -9.44 4.16
N LEU A 33 1.43 -8.12 4.31
CA LEU A 33 1.45 -7.44 5.61
C LEU A 33 0.14 -6.68 5.80
N GLY A 34 -0.62 -7.02 6.84
CA GLY A 34 -1.88 -6.34 7.14
C GLY A 34 -1.66 -4.95 7.71
N VAL A 35 -2.24 -3.93 7.08
CA VAL A 35 -2.06 -2.53 7.48
C VAL A 35 -3.36 -1.76 7.40
N THR A 36 -3.40 -0.60 8.05
CA THR A 36 -4.38 0.44 7.75
C THR A 36 -3.68 1.58 7.03
N ALA A 37 -4.19 1.94 5.85
CA ALA A 37 -3.65 3.03 5.05
C ALA A 37 -4.55 4.25 5.12
N VAL A 38 -3.94 5.43 5.07
CA VAL A 38 -4.64 6.72 5.01
C VAL A 38 -4.06 7.54 3.88
N ILE A 39 -4.93 8.10 3.04
CA ILE A 39 -4.60 9.14 2.06
C ILE A 39 -5.63 10.24 2.24
N GLY A 40 -5.16 11.47 2.48
CA GLY A 40 -6.05 12.61 2.73
C GLY A 40 -7.00 12.33 3.90
N LYS A 41 -8.31 12.24 3.61
CA LYS A 41 -9.35 11.97 4.60
C LYS A 41 -9.84 10.51 4.58
N THR A 42 -9.37 9.73 3.63
CA THR A 42 -9.83 8.36 3.43
C THR A 42 -8.91 7.38 4.14
N LYS A 43 -9.47 6.64 5.10
CA LYS A 43 -8.80 5.56 5.85
C LYS A 43 -9.39 4.21 5.46
N TRP A 44 -8.56 3.21 5.19
CA TRP A 44 -9.02 1.85 4.89
C TRP A 44 -8.02 0.77 5.31
N THR A 45 -8.55 -0.36 5.75
CA THR A 45 -7.75 -1.56 6.01
C THR A 45 -7.45 -2.31 4.72
N THR A 46 -6.21 -2.75 4.57
CA THR A 46 -5.72 -3.49 3.40
C THR A 46 -4.49 -4.33 3.75
N SER A 47 -3.82 -4.88 2.73
CA SER A 47 -2.53 -5.54 2.89
C SER A 47 -1.51 -4.96 1.92
N LEU A 48 -0.27 -4.81 2.38
CA LEU A 48 0.88 -4.54 1.54
C LEU A 48 1.39 -5.86 0.95
N PHE A 49 1.75 -5.82 -0.34
CA PHE A 49 2.24 -6.99 -1.07
C PHE A 49 3.71 -6.82 -1.47
N PRO A 50 4.56 -7.85 -1.33
CA PRO A 50 5.94 -7.77 -1.81
C PRO A 50 6.02 -7.51 -3.30
N HIS A 51 6.78 -6.49 -3.70
CA HIS A 51 7.11 -6.26 -5.10
C HIS A 51 8.39 -7.04 -5.45
N LYS A 52 8.24 -8.20 -6.11
CA LYS A 52 9.36 -9.12 -6.38
C LYS A 52 10.52 -8.48 -7.15
N THR A 53 10.21 -7.58 -8.09
CA THR A 53 11.23 -6.98 -8.98
C THR A 53 12.09 -5.92 -8.29
N THR A 54 11.52 -5.15 -7.36
CA THR A 54 12.21 -4.00 -6.74
C THR A 54 12.57 -4.23 -5.28
N GLY A 55 12.11 -5.32 -4.68
CA GLY A 55 12.24 -5.55 -3.24
C GLY A 55 11.37 -4.63 -2.37
N SER A 56 10.53 -3.77 -2.97
CA SER A 56 9.63 -2.88 -2.25
C SER A 56 8.32 -3.58 -1.81
N LEU A 57 7.34 -2.79 -1.35
CA LEU A 57 5.97 -3.16 -1.05
C LEU A 57 5.02 -2.40 -1.99
N LEU A 58 3.92 -3.04 -2.37
CA LEU A 58 2.82 -2.47 -3.14
C LEU A 58 1.62 -2.26 -2.24
N LEU A 59 1.08 -1.05 -2.25
CA LEU A 59 -0.18 -0.70 -1.62
C LEU A 59 -1.29 -0.68 -2.68
N PRO A 60 -2.27 -1.59 -2.64
CA PRO A 60 -3.43 -1.51 -3.51
C PRO A 60 -4.33 -0.34 -3.11
N VAL A 61 -4.74 0.46 -4.09
CA VAL A 61 -5.63 1.61 -3.89
C VAL A 61 -7.00 1.30 -4.51
N LYS A 62 -8.00 1.16 -3.65
CA LYS A 62 -9.39 0.87 -4.06
C LYS A 62 -9.93 1.97 -4.98
N ALA A 63 -10.82 1.59 -5.89
CA ALA A 63 -11.47 2.56 -6.78
C ALA A 63 -12.20 3.66 -6.02
N SER A 64 -12.87 3.33 -4.91
CA SER A 64 -13.54 4.31 -4.04
C SER A 64 -12.56 5.31 -3.43
N VAL A 65 -11.41 4.84 -2.93
CA VAL A 65 -10.36 5.72 -2.38
C VAL A 65 -9.83 6.68 -3.44
N ARG A 66 -9.56 6.17 -4.65
CA ARG A 66 -9.09 7.01 -5.77
C ARG A 66 -10.12 8.05 -6.17
N GLN A 67 -11.41 7.71 -6.18
CA GLN A 67 -12.48 8.64 -6.50
C GLN A 67 -12.63 9.72 -5.41
N SER A 68 -12.63 9.33 -4.14
CA SER A 68 -12.77 10.26 -2.99
C SER A 68 -11.62 11.25 -2.92
N GLU A 69 -10.39 10.79 -3.11
CA GLU A 69 -9.17 11.62 -3.03
C GLU A 69 -8.73 12.16 -4.40
N ARG A 70 -9.55 11.96 -5.45
CA ARG A 70 -9.32 12.43 -6.84
C ARG A 70 -7.97 12.01 -7.44
N LEU A 71 -7.50 10.82 -7.08
CA LEU A 71 -6.22 10.26 -7.51
C LEU A 71 -6.27 9.74 -8.95
N LYS A 72 -5.22 10.04 -9.71
CA LYS A 72 -4.96 9.55 -11.07
C LYS A 72 -3.66 8.74 -11.11
N ALA A 73 -3.48 7.99 -12.19
CA ALA A 73 -2.21 7.30 -12.41
C ALA A 73 -1.09 8.34 -12.64
N GLY A 74 0.05 8.15 -11.96
CA GLY A 74 1.16 9.09 -11.98
C GLY A 74 1.22 10.03 -10.77
N ASP A 75 0.15 10.12 -9.99
CA ASP A 75 0.15 10.92 -8.77
C ASP A 75 1.03 10.29 -7.68
N ALA A 76 1.66 11.14 -6.86
CA ALA A 76 2.45 10.76 -5.70
C ALA A 76 1.81 11.31 -4.40
N PRO A 77 0.70 10.70 -3.93
CA PRO A 77 0.03 11.18 -2.73
C PRO A 77 0.86 10.89 -1.47
N ILE A 78 0.64 11.69 -0.43
CA ILE A 78 1.13 11.36 0.92
C ILE A 78 0.27 10.21 1.44
N VAL A 79 0.94 9.14 1.84
CA VAL A 79 0.32 7.94 2.42
C VAL A 79 0.82 7.74 3.84
N THR A 80 -0.09 7.63 4.79
CA THR A 80 0.23 7.17 6.14
C THR A 80 -0.08 5.69 6.24
N ILE A 81 0.89 4.91 6.73
CA ILE A 81 0.74 3.49 6.99
C ILE A 81 0.74 3.27 8.50
N GLU A 82 -0.37 2.74 9.00
CA GLU A 82 -0.51 2.30 10.39
C GLU A 82 -0.38 0.78 10.43
N ILE A 83 0.56 0.31 11.25
CA ILE A 83 0.79 -1.11 11.52
C ILE A 83 0.31 -1.43 12.94
N ALA A 84 -0.48 -2.49 13.07
CA ALA A 84 -0.81 -3.05 14.38
C ALA A 84 0.26 -4.10 14.70
N LEU A 85 1.02 -3.85 15.77
CA LEU A 85 2.03 -4.76 16.30
C LEU A 85 1.42 -5.64 17.39
#